data_AF-A0A7W8BNQ4-F1
#
_entry.id   AF-A0A7W8BNQ4-F1
#
_cell.length_a   1.000
_cell.length_b   1.000
_cell.length_c   1.000
_cell.angle_alpha   90.00
_cell.angle_beta   90.00
_cell.angle_gamma   90.00
#
_symmetry.space_group_name_H-M   'P 1'
#
loop_
_entity.id
_entity.type
_entity.pdbx_description
1 polymer ?
#
loop_
_entity_poly.entity_id
_entity_poly.type
_entity_poly.pdbx_seq_one_letter_code
_entity_poly.pdbx_strand_id
1 'polypeptide(L)'
;MDSLIDRASLGVTELLSNVHRHARPDKTCTVEMELQLDRLKVSVRDHDPRLPVVADAGPLATCGRGLAMVAAMSESWGVVPDGESGKVVWFTLPTPSATAPAAWDRRPLLTAGERTDHRFAEVALVEHATEGHRPEPAPARSAVAG
;
A
#
# COMPACT_ATOMS: atom_id res chain seq x y z
N MET A 1 -5.46 10.51 -18.80
CA MET A 1 -4.68 10.72 -17.56
C MET A 1 -5.01 9.55 -16.64
N ASP A 2 -4.03 9.03 -15.92
CA ASP A 2 -4.19 7.79 -15.14
C ASP A 2 -5.17 8.02 -13.97
N SER A 3 -6.32 7.35 -14.01
CA SER A 3 -7.42 7.59 -13.05
C SER A 3 -7.02 7.40 -11.59
N LEU A 4 -5.99 6.59 -11.32
CA LEU A 4 -5.44 6.40 -9.99
C LEU A 4 -4.68 7.64 -9.51
N ILE A 5 -3.89 8.26 -10.39
CA ILE A 5 -3.13 9.49 -10.08
C ILE A 5 -4.09 10.62 -9.76
N ASP A 6 -5.14 10.79 -10.57
CA ASP A 6 -6.12 11.87 -10.38
C ASP A 6 -6.85 11.73 -9.03
N ARG A 7 -7.30 10.51 -8.70
CA ARG A 7 -7.97 10.21 -7.42
C ARG A 7 -7.02 10.36 -6.22
N ALA A 8 -5.79 9.88 -6.33
CA ALA A 8 -4.80 10.01 -5.27
C ALA A 8 -4.44 11.48 -5.02
N SER A 9 -4.22 12.25 -6.08
CA SER A 9 -3.89 13.68 -6.01
C SER A 9 -5.02 14.48 -5.37
N LEU A 10 -6.26 14.18 -5.72
CA LEU A 10 -7.44 14.80 -5.11
C LEU A 10 -7.53 14.46 -3.61
N GLY A 11 -7.37 13.19 -3.24
CA GLY A 11 -7.42 12.77 -1.84
C GLY A 11 -6.33 13.37 -0.97
N VAL A 12 -5.09 13.39 -1.48
CA VAL A 12 -3.97 14.08 -0.81
C VAL A 12 -4.29 15.56 -0.63
N THR A 13 -4.79 16.24 -1.66
CA THR A 13 -5.12 17.67 -1.60
C THR A 13 -6.19 17.96 -0.54
N GLU A 14 -7.23 17.13 -0.43
CA GLU A 14 -8.25 17.29 0.60
C GLU A 14 -7.72 17.06 2.01
N LEU A 15 -6.90 16.01 2.21
CA LEU A 15 -6.29 15.74 3.52
C LEU A 15 -5.31 16.86 3.93
N LEU A 16 -4.45 17.32 3.02
CA LEU A 16 -3.54 18.45 3.28
C LEU A 16 -4.30 19.76 3.53
N SER A 17 -5.40 20.00 2.81
CA SER A 17 -6.27 21.15 3.07
C SER A 17 -6.89 21.07 4.47
N ASN A 18 -7.23 19.88 4.95
CA ASN A 18 -7.71 19.69 6.32
C ASN A 18 -6.63 19.95 7.36
N VAL A 19 -5.40 19.46 7.16
CA VAL A 19 -4.26 19.80 8.03
C VAL A 19 -4.06 21.32 8.06
N HIS A 20 -3.97 21.94 6.89
CA HIS A 20 -3.77 23.38 6.77
C HIS A 20 -4.84 24.19 7.51
N ARG A 21 -6.13 23.83 7.35
CA ARG A 21 -7.23 24.55 8.01
C ARG A 21 -7.35 24.26 9.51
N HIS A 22 -7.14 23.00 9.93
CA HIS A 22 -7.60 22.56 11.24
C HIS A 22 -6.48 22.19 12.22
N ALA A 23 -5.32 21.71 11.75
CA ALA A 23 -4.25 21.24 12.63
C ALA A 23 -3.68 22.36 13.50
N ARG A 24 -3.43 22.06 14.77
CA ARG A 24 -2.78 22.92 15.76
C ARG A 24 -1.88 22.04 16.63
N PRO A 25 -0.75 22.56 17.16
CA PRO A 25 -0.32 23.97 17.12
C PRO A 25 0.27 24.39 15.78
N ASP A 26 0.86 23.47 15.02
CA ASP A 26 1.49 23.74 13.72
C ASP A 26 0.78 23.00 12.56
N LYS A 27 1.30 23.18 11.34
CA LYS A 27 0.75 22.63 10.10
C LYS A 27 1.64 21.53 9.50
N THR A 28 2.60 21.05 10.28
CA THR A 28 3.51 19.99 9.85
C THR A 28 2.72 18.69 9.77
N CYS A 29 2.90 17.96 8.69
CA CYS A 29 2.34 16.64 8.52
C CYS A 29 3.29 15.76 7.72
N THR A 30 3.10 14.45 7.83
CA THR A 30 3.79 13.46 7.01
C THR A 30 2.77 12.78 6.11
N VAL A 31 3.06 12.73 4.82
CA VAL A 31 2.29 11.96 3.84
C VAL A 31 3.03 10.66 3.58
N GLU A 32 2.34 9.54 3.72
CA GLU A 32 2.85 8.21 3.43
C GLU A 32 1.97 7.55 2.35
N MET A 33 2.62 6.92 1.36
CA MET A 33 1.95 6.20 0.28
C MET A 33 2.48 4.77 0.23
N GLU A 34 1.60 3.82 0.49
CA GLU A 34 1.91 2.38 0.49
C GLU A 34 1.21 1.74 -0.71
N LEU A 35 1.98 1.28 -1.69
CA LEU A 35 1.46 0.56 -2.86
C LEU A 35 1.53 -0.95 -2.63
N GLN A 36 0.37 -1.60 -2.67
CA GLN A 36 0.19 -3.05 -2.66
C GLN A 36 -0.25 -3.55 -4.04
N LEU A 37 -0.41 -4.86 -4.19
CA LEU A 37 -0.74 -5.50 -5.48
C LEU A 37 -2.06 -5.00 -6.10
N ASP A 38 -3.06 -4.72 -5.27
CA ASP A 38 -4.43 -4.37 -5.67
C ASP A 38 -4.92 -3.04 -5.06
N ARG A 39 -4.06 -2.35 -4.30
CA ARG A 39 -4.45 -1.18 -3.51
C ARG A 39 -3.32 -0.19 -3.32
N LEU A 40 -3.65 1.09 -3.41
CA LEU A 40 -2.83 2.20 -2.92
C LEU A 40 -3.45 2.70 -1.63
N LYS A 41 -2.70 2.69 -0.53
CA LYS A 41 -3.08 3.36 0.72
C LYS A 41 -2.31 4.67 0.84
N VAL A 42 -3.02 5.74 1.16
CA VAL A 42 -2.44 7.05 1.42
C VAL A 42 -2.82 7.48 2.83
N SER A 43 -1.83 7.89 3.60
CA SER A 43 -1.99 8.30 5.00
C SER A 43 -1.39 9.69 5.20
N VAL A 44 -2.08 10.55 5.96
CA VAL A 44 -1.59 11.85 6.40
C VAL A 44 -1.61 11.90 7.92
N ARG A 45 -0.43 12.02 8.50
CA ARG A 45 -0.21 12.16 9.95
C ARG A 45 0.00 13.63 10.29
N ASP A 46 -0.73 14.16 11.26
CA ASP A 46 -0.49 15.51 11.83
C ASP A 46 -0.33 15.46 13.36
N HIS A 47 0.10 16.59 13.93
CA HIS A 47 0.37 16.72 15.37
C HIS A 47 -0.83 17.25 16.18
N ASP A 48 -2.06 16.97 15.73
CA ASP A 48 -3.28 17.40 16.41
C ASP A 48 -4.17 16.20 16.75
N PRO A 49 -4.36 15.86 18.04
CA PRO A 49 -5.15 14.70 18.45
C PRO A 49 -6.66 14.86 18.20
N ARG A 50 -7.13 16.05 17.82
CA ARG A 50 -8.56 16.28 17.55
C ARG A 50 -8.98 15.55 16.28
N LEU A 51 -9.83 14.54 16.45
CA LEU A 51 -10.37 13.75 15.34
C LEU A 51 -11.23 14.63 14.42
N PRO A 52 -11.13 14.45 13.10
CA PRO A 52 -11.96 15.17 12.17
C PRO A 52 -13.42 14.73 12.31
N VAL A 53 -14.34 15.69 12.20
CA VAL A 53 -15.77 15.43 12.14
C VAL A 53 -16.20 15.41 10.68
N VAL A 54 -16.86 14.33 10.26
CA VAL A 54 -17.53 14.29 8.95
C VAL A 54 -18.77 15.17 9.04
N ALA A 55 -18.69 16.35 8.45
CA ALA A 55 -19.84 17.24 8.35
C ALA A 55 -20.70 16.83 7.15
N ASP A 56 -22.02 16.74 7.35
CA ASP A 56 -22.96 16.74 6.24
C ASP A 56 -23.05 18.19 5.70
N ALA A 57 -22.12 18.49 4.81
CA ALA A 57 -22.02 19.80 4.19
C ALA A 57 -23.15 19.92 3.16
N GLY A 58 -24.15 20.75 3.47
CA GLY A 58 -25.30 20.96 2.59
C GLY A 58 -24.91 21.39 1.16
N PRO A 59 -25.84 21.34 0.19
CA PRO A 59 -25.52 21.45 -1.24
C PRO A 59 -24.75 22.73 -1.66
N LEU A 60 -24.94 23.82 -0.90
CA LEU A 60 -24.32 25.13 -1.14
C LEU A 60 -23.07 25.39 -0.27
N ALA A 61 -22.67 24.43 0.57
CA ALA A 61 -21.52 24.59 1.45
C ALA A 61 -20.22 24.66 0.63
N THR A 62 -19.43 25.70 0.89
CA THR A 62 -18.13 25.92 0.25
C THR A 62 -16.98 25.24 1.00
N CYS A 63 -17.23 24.74 2.21
CA CYS A 63 -16.27 24.01 3.05
C CYS A 63 -16.90 22.73 3.63
N GLY A 64 -16.09 21.88 4.28
CA GLY A 64 -16.57 20.67 4.97
C GLY A 64 -16.83 19.45 4.08
N ARG A 65 -16.76 19.59 2.75
CA ARG A 65 -16.96 18.48 1.80
C ARG A 65 -15.74 17.57 1.61
N GLY A 66 -14.56 17.98 2.06
CA GLY A 66 -13.31 17.29 1.73
C GLY A 66 -13.29 15.82 2.16
N LEU A 67 -13.68 15.53 3.42
CA LEU A 67 -13.76 14.15 3.89
C LEU A 67 -14.90 13.36 3.27
N ALA A 68 -16.03 14.02 2.93
CA ALA A 68 -17.11 13.36 2.21
C ALA A 68 -16.68 12.96 0.79
N MET A 69 -15.88 13.79 0.13
CA MET A 69 -15.30 13.48 -1.19
C MET A 69 -14.26 12.36 -1.09
N VAL A 70 -13.37 12.41 -0.09
CA VAL A 70 -12.45 11.29 0.21
C VAL A 70 -13.25 10.01 0.43
N ALA A 71 -14.31 10.05 1.24
CA ALA A 71 -15.17 8.90 1.48
C ALA A 71 -15.82 8.36 0.20
N ALA A 72 -16.36 9.25 -0.64
CA ALA A 72 -17.06 8.87 -1.87
C ALA A 72 -16.15 8.22 -2.92
N MET A 73 -14.89 8.63 -2.99
CA MET A 73 -13.94 8.11 -3.99
C MET A 73 -13.05 6.99 -3.47
N SER A 74 -13.08 6.65 -2.19
CA SER A 74 -12.18 5.64 -1.61
C SER A 74 -12.87 4.30 -1.49
N GLU A 75 -12.10 3.22 -1.57
CA GLU A 75 -12.63 1.88 -1.25
C GLU A 75 -12.82 1.73 0.26
N SER A 76 -11.88 2.25 1.03
CA SER A 76 -12.01 2.43 2.48
C SER A 76 -11.22 3.66 2.92
N TRP A 77 -11.61 4.27 4.02
CA TRP A 77 -10.94 5.40 4.63
C TRP A 77 -11.18 5.38 6.14
N GLY A 78 -10.38 6.14 6.89
CA GLY A 78 -10.57 6.23 8.33
C GLY A 78 -9.63 7.20 9.00
N VAL A 79 -9.73 7.22 10.33
CA VAL A 79 -8.83 7.95 11.22
C VAL A 79 -8.40 7.04 12.36
N VAL A 80 -7.11 7.10 12.69
CA VAL A 80 -6.53 6.37 13.83
C VAL A 80 -5.80 7.40 14.71
N PRO A 81 -6.11 7.49 16.01
CA PRO A 81 -5.32 8.28 16.95
C PRO A 81 -3.86 7.81 16.96
N ASP A 82 -2.93 8.75 17.05
CA ASP A 82 -1.50 8.46 17.13
C ASP A 82 -0.93 9.00 18.44
N GLY A 83 -1.10 8.18 19.49
CA GLY A 83 -0.85 8.59 20.86
C GLY A 83 -1.72 9.78 21.29
N GLU A 84 -1.19 10.59 22.20
CA GLU A 84 -1.87 11.81 22.68
C GLU A 84 -1.58 13.04 21.82
N SER A 85 -0.65 12.94 20.87
CA SER A 85 -0.07 14.09 20.17
C SER A 85 -0.50 14.21 18.71
N GLY A 86 -1.32 13.31 18.19
CA GLY A 86 -1.62 13.33 16.77
C GLY A 86 -2.69 12.35 16.33
N LYS A 87 -2.86 12.31 15.02
CA LYS A 87 -3.75 11.38 14.34
C LYS A 87 -3.24 11.09 12.95
N VAL A 88 -3.69 9.96 12.41
CA VAL A 88 -3.48 9.57 11.03
C VAL A 88 -4.84 9.48 10.35
N VAL A 89 -5.05 10.30 9.32
CA VAL A 89 -6.21 10.17 8.42
C VAL A 89 -5.73 9.45 7.17
N TRP A 90 -6.45 8.42 6.74
CA TRP A 90 -6.02 7.60 5.62
C TRP A 90 -7.18 7.27 4.69
N PHE A 91 -6.84 6.94 3.45
CA PHE A 91 -7.76 6.38 2.47
C PHE A 91 -7.08 5.37 1.57
N THR A 92 -7.88 4.53 0.91
CA THR A 92 -7.39 3.52 -0.03
C THR A 92 -8.10 3.62 -1.36
N LEU A 93 -7.34 3.37 -2.42
CA LEU A 93 -7.82 3.31 -3.79
C LEU A 93 -7.47 1.94 -4.37
N PRO A 94 -8.37 1.32 -5.17
CA PRO A 94 -8.01 0.11 -5.90
C PRO A 94 -6.95 0.46 -6.94
N THR A 95 -5.89 -0.32 -7.02
CA THR A 95 -4.93 -0.20 -8.13
C THR A 95 -5.39 -1.12 -9.25
N PRO A 96 -5.24 -0.71 -10.52
CA PRO A 96 -5.34 -1.66 -11.60
C PRO A 96 -4.27 -2.73 -11.35
N SER A 97 -4.70 -3.94 -11.00
CA SER A 97 -3.85 -5.12 -11.14
C SER A 97 -3.27 -5.03 -12.55
N ALA A 98 -1.95 -5.08 -12.69
CA ALA A 98 -1.37 -5.29 -14.00
C ALA A 98 -1.97 -6.60 -14.51
N THR A 99 -2.99 -6.50 -15.38
CA THR A 99 -3.41 -7.60 -16.22
C THR A 99 -2.11 -8.15 -16.77
N ALA A 100 -1.74 -9.37 -16.35
CA ALA A 100 -0.54 -10.03 -16.85
C ALA A 100 -0.51 -9.76 -18.36
N PRO A 101 0.60 -9.24 -18.92
CA PRO A 101 0.64 -8.82 -20.31
C PRO A 101 -0.03 -9.90 -21.14
N ALA A 102 -1.08 -9.49 -21.87
CA ALA A 102 -1.94 -10.41 -22.57
C ALA A 102 -1.05 -11.43 -23.29
N ALA A 103 -1.29 -12.71 -23.03
CA ALA A 103 -0.40 -13.83 -23.32
C ALA A 103 -0.15 -14.08 -24.83
N TRP A 104 -0.32 -13.07 -25.69
CA TRP A 104 -0.10 -13.11 -27.12
C TRP A 104 1.34 -12.82 -27.54
N ASP A 105 2.24 -12.44 -26.62
CA ASP A 105 3.68 -12.35 -26.92
C ASP A 105 4.47 -13.64 -26.60
N ARG A 106 3.76 -14.77 -26.45
CA ARG A 106 4.41 -16.09 -26.46
C ARG A 106 4.78 -16.46 -27.89
N ARG A 107 5.85 -15.86 -28.42
CA ARG A 107 6.60 -16.51 -29.50
C ARG A 107 7.01 -17.90 -28.98
N PRO A 108 6.68 -19.00 -29.68
CA PRO A 108 7.21 -20.29 -29.29
C PRO A 108 8.72 -20.20 -29.40
N LEU A 109 9.43 -20.33 -28.28
CA LEU A 109 10.85 -20.66 -28.33
C LEU A 109 10.91 -22.06 -28.94
N LEU A 110 11.21 -22.12 -30.23
CA LEU A 110 11.61 -23.36 -30.90
C LEU A 110 12.70 -23.98 -30.03
N THR A 111 12.36 -25.07 -29.36
CA THR A 111 13.34 -25.98 -28.78
C THR A 111 14.08 -26.60 -29.96
N ALA A 112 15.16 -25.95 -30.40
CA ALA A 112 16.09 -26.57 -31.32
C ALA A 112 16.76 -27.71 -30.56
N GLY A 113 16.31 -28.92 -30.88
CA GLY A 113 16.87 -30.16 -30.37
C GLY A 113 18.38 -30.23 -30.56
N GLU A 114 18.98 -30.96 -29.63
CA GLU A 114 20.39 -31.28 -29.52
C GLU A 114 21.07 -31.57 -30.86
N ARG A 115 22.25 -30.98 -31.04
CA ARG A 115 23.33 -31.66 -31.75
C ARG A 115 24.67 -31.30 -31.12
N THR A 116 25.20 -32.31 -30.44
CA THR A 116 26.61 -32.61 -30.15
C THR A 116 27.60 -31.87 -31.04
N ASP A 117 28.57 -31.17 -30.45
CA ASP A 117 30.00 -31.56 -30.45
C ASP A 117 30.83 -30.51 -29.65
N HIS A 118 31.96 -30.97 -29.13
CA HIS A 118 33.13 -30.23 -28.60
C HIS A 118 33.38 -30.26 -27.07
N ARG A 119 34.10 -31.33 -26.70
CA ARG A 119 35.22 -31.41 -25.72
C ARG A 119 35.77 -30.06 -25.22
N PHE A 120 36.12 -29.96 -23.93
CA PHE A 120 37.49 -30.16 -23.40
C PHE A 120 37.57 -29.99 -21.86
N ALA A 121 38.36 -30.89 -21.27
CA ALA A 121 39.18 -30.80 -20.04
C ALA A 121 38.54 -30.71 -18.63
N GLU A 122 38.71 -31.83 -17.94
CA GLU A 122 38.67 -32.14 -16.51
C GLU A 122 39.68 -31.33 -15.66
N VAL A 123 39.27 -30.88 -14.47
CA VAL A 123 40.09 -30.93 -13.23
C VAL A 123 39.16 -31.18 -12.04
N ALA A 124 39.59 -32.11 -11.19
CA ALA A 124 38.84 -32.77 -10.14
C ALA A 124 38.76 -32.02 -8.78
N LEU A 125 37.62 -32.27 -8.10
CA LEU A 125 37.38 -32.50 -6.66
C LEU A 125 37.90 -31.51 -5.60
N VAL A 126 36.98 -31.06 -4.72
CA VAL A 126 36.87 -31.54 -3.33
C VAL A 126 35.40 -31.45 -2.88
N GLU A 127 34.82 -32.58 -2.46
CA GLU A 127 33.57 -32.63 -1.69
C GLU A 127 33.86 -32.46 -0.19
N HIS A 128 32.96 -31.82 0.55
CA HIS A 128 32.59 -32.30 1.88
C HIS A 128 31.14 -31.90 2.22
N ALA A 129 30.32 -32.93 2.41
CA ALA A 129 28.95 -32.89 2.89
C ALA A 129 28.89 -32.66 4.42
N THR A 130 27.76 -32.14 4.92
CA THR A 130 26.76 -32.95 5.64
C THR A 130 25.61 -32.07 6.17
N GLU A 131 24.38 -32.51 5.84
CA GLU A 131 23.18 -32.68 6.69
C GLU A 131 22.89 -31.62 7.76
N GLY A 132 21.70 -31.04 7.90
CA GLY A 132 20.36 -31.52 7.57
C GLY A 132 19.51 -31.44 8.84
N HIS A 133 18.53 -30.53 8.92
CA HIS A 133 17.42 -30.68 9.87
C HIS A 133 16.21 -29.75 9.55
N ARG A 134 15.08 -30.36 9.20
CA ARG A 134 13.68 -29.87 9.38
C ARG A 134 13.00 -30.98 10.22
N PRO A 135 12.02 -30.75 11.10
CA PRO A 135 10.77 -30.04 10.82
C PRO A 135 10.15 -29.21 12.00
N GLU A 136 9.05 -28.52 11.68
CA GLU A 136 8.06 -27.84 12.55
C GLU A 136 7.27 -28.83 13.46
N PRO A 137 6.49 -28.43 14.51
CA PRO A 137 5.30 -27.55 14.42
C PRO A 137 4.89 -26.69 15.68
N ALA A 138 3.87 -25.84 15.52
CA ALA A 138 3.09 -25.05 16.52
C ALA A 138 2.22 -25.93 17.48
N PRO A 139 1.28 -25.45 18.37
CA PRO A 139 0.80 -24.10 18.79
C PRO A 139 0.50 -23.93 20.34
N ALA A 140 0.06 -22.75 20.82
CA ALA A 140 -0.84 -22.54 22.01
C ALA A 140 -1.15 -21.03 22.24
N ARG A 141 -2.39 -20.52 22.08
CA ARG A 141 -3.56 -20.39 23.01
C ARG A 141 -3.54 -19.20 24.01
N SER A 142 -4.47 -18.27 23.77
CA SER A 142 -5.41 -17.53 24.64
C SER A 142 -5.09 -17.26 26.13
N ALA A 143 -5.28 -16.01 26.56
CA ALA A 143 -5.87 -15.68 27.87
C ALA A 143 -6.69 -14.37 27.80
N VAL A 144 -7.90 -14.44 28.36
CA VAL A 144 -8.78 -13.33 28.75
C VAL A 144 -8.60 -13.08 30.25
N ALA A 145 -8.85 -11.83 30.67
CA ALA A 145 -9.38 -11.35 31.96
C ALA A 145 -8.46 -10.34 32.68
N GLY A 146 -9.08 -9.21 33.06
CA GLY A 146 -8.53 -8.08 33.81
C GLY A 146 -9.45 -6.88 33.63
#